data_AF-A0A972U7A6-F1
#
_entry.id   AF-A0A972U7A6-F1
#
_cell.length_a   1.000
_cell.length_b   1.000
_cell.length_c   1.000
_cell.angle_alpha   90.00
_cell.angle_beta   90.00
_cell.angle_gamma   90.00
#
_symmetry.space_group_name_H-M   'P 1'
#
loop_
_entity.id
_entity.type
_entity.pdbx_description
1 polymer ?
#
loop_
_entity_poly.entity_id
_entity_poly.type
_entity_poly.pdbx_seq_one_letter_code
_entity_poly.pdbx_strand_id
1 'polypeptide(L)'
;MPMKPSTHVVLLAFLIALSGGLMARASDTVGPVINVRDYGARGDGVSNDTLAFHAASQALQEAGGGTLVIPTGTYIVGLQTHGLTPDHPSPGYRNTDVPYWKQHPIIALRNVDGVVIEGNGATLRVADGMHYGGYDPVTGEPIAATPEPNVFNPTLAAAIGSLIDIHQSSHIIIRDLELDGNVEKLDIGGIWSSHGRQLSASGIQLYNNR
;
A
#
# COMPACT_ATOMS: atom_id res chain seq x y z
N MET A 1 -7.67 -48.86 -74.31
CA MET A 1 -7.67 -49.42 -72.93
C MET A 1 -6.25 -49.29 -72.38
N PRO A 2 -5.98 -48.96 -71.10
CA PRO A 2 -6.43 -47.88 -70.22
C PRO A 2 -5.27 -46.92 -69.76
N MET A 3 -5.69 -45.88 -69.03
CA MET A 3 -5.04 -44.71 -68.39
C MET A 3 -3.58 -44.74 -67.85
N LYS A 4 -2.96 -43.54 -67.78
CA LYS A 4 -2.59 -42.91 -66.50
C LYS A 4 -2.47 -41.37 -66.57
N PRO A 5 -3.31 -40.58 -65.87
CA PRO A 5 -3.05 -39.17 -65.60
C PRO A 5 -2.16 -39.00 -64.37
N SER A 6 -1.16 -38.14 -64.47
CA SER A 6 -0.25 -37.75 -63.39
C SER A 6 -0.91 -36.69 -62.50
N THR A 7 -1.23 -37.06 -61.27
CA THR A 7 -1.79 -36.18 -60.24
C THR A 7 -0.66 -35.49 -59.47
N HIS A 8 -0.59 -34.16 -59.49
CA HIS A 8 0.09 -33.38 -58.45
C HIS A 8 -0.88 -32.35 -57.90
N VAL A 9 -1.58 -32.72 -56.83
CA VAL A 9 -2.25 -31.76 -55.94
C VAL A 9 -1.44 -31.78 -54.64
N VAL A 10 -0.68 -30.71 -54.41
CA VAL A 10 0.04 -30.45 -53.17
C VAL A 10 -1.01 -29.99 -52.15
N LEU A 11 -1.31 -30.83 -51.17
CA LEU A 11 -2.19 -30.48 -50.05
C LEU A 11 -1.36 -29.77 -48.97
N LEU A 12 -1.51 -28.46 -48.85
CA LEU A 12 -0.92 -27.66 -47.77
C LEU A 12 -1.78 -27.83 -46.51
N ALA A 13 -1.28 -28.58 -45.53
CA ALA A 13 -1.92 -28.73 -44.23
C ALA A 13 -1.76 -27.44 -43.40
N PHE A 14 -2.87 -26.79 -43.06
CA PHE A 14 -2.90 -25.74 -42.05
C PHE A 14 -2.78 -26.36 -40.64
N LEU A 15 -1.66 -26.11 -39.98
CA LEU A 15 -1.49 -26.34 -38.54
C LEU A 15 -2.19 -25.20 -37.79
N ILE A 16 -3.40 -25.45 -37.30
CA ILE A 16 -4.02 -24.61 -36.27
C ILE A 16 -3.43 -25.08 -34.94
N ALA A 17 -2.42 -24.35 -34.45
CA ALA A 17 -1.95 -24.50 -33.08
C ALA A 17 -3.04 -23.96 -32.15
N LEU A 18 -3.85 -24.86 -31.58
CA LEU A 18 -4.76 -24.54 -30.51
C LEU A 18 -3.91 -24.37 -29.24
N SER A 19 -3.47 -23.15 -28.95
CA SER A 19 -2.91 -22.79 -27.64
C SER A 19 -4.05 -22.83 -26.62
N GLY A 20 -4.38 -24.04 -26.18
CA GLY A 20 -5.21 -24.25 -25.00
C GLY A 20 -4.52 -23.59 -23.83
N GLY A 21 -4.97 -22.39 -23.48
CA GLY A 21 -4.51 -21.69 -22.29
C GLY A 21 -4.71 -22.61 -21.10
N LEU A 22 -3.61 -22.95 -20.43
CA LEU A 22 -3.67 -23.49 -19.10
C LEU A 22 -4.14 -22.34 -18.21
N MET A 23 -5.46 -22.14 -18.13
CA MET A 23 -6.07 -21.38 -17.05
C MET A 23 -5.76 -22.17 -15.79
N ALA A 24 -4.66 -21.84 -15.13
CA ALA A 24 -4.43 -22.24 -13.76
C ALA A 24 -5.69 -21.80 -13.00
N ARG A 25 -6.49 -22.76 -12.57
CA ARG A 25 -7.58 -22.47 -11.66
C ARG A 25 -6.94 -21.86 -10.42
N ALA A 26 -7.47 -20.72 -9.96
CA ALA A 26 -7.11 -20.16 -8.66
C ALA A 26 -7.12 -21.31 -7.66
N SER A 27 -5.97 -21.57 -7.06
CA SER A 27 -5.84 -22.64 -6.09
C SER A 27 -6.61 -22.18 -4.86
N ASP A 28 -7.61 -22.95 -4.42
CA ASP A 28 -8.21 -22.82 -3.07
C ASP A 28 -7.19 -23.28 -2.00
N THR A 29 -5.92 -22.96 -2.18
CA THR A 29 -4.93 -23.07 -1.11
C THR A 29 -5.26 -21.98 -0.12
N VAL A 30 -5.78 -22.38 1.04
CA VAL A 30 -5.88 -21.50 2.20
C VAL A 30 -4.47 -20.96 2.45
N GLY A 31 -4.27 -19.67 2.15
CA GLY A 31 -3.00 -18.99 2.38
C GLY A 31 -2.62 -18.99 3.87
N PRO A 32 -1.39 -18.61 4.22
CA PRO A 32 -0.95 -18.62 5.61
C PRO A 32 -1.81 -17.70 6.48
N VAL A 33 -1.89 -18.04 7.77
CA VAL A 33 -2.44 -17.16 8.80
C VAL A 33 -1.27 -16.49 9.52
N ILE A 34 -1.21 -15.17 9.43
CA ILE A 34 -0.12 -14.33 9.95
C ILE A 34 -0.71 -13.47 11.07
N ASN A 35 -0.26 -13.66 12.31
CA ASN A 35 -0.70 -12.84 13.43
C ASN A 35 0.31 -11.71 13.67
N VAL A 36 -0.14 -10.45 13.74
CA VAL A 36 0.74 -9.30 13.98
C VAL A 36 1.54 -9.39 15.27
N ARG A 37 1.05 -10.12 16.29
CA ARG A 37 1.76 -10.33 17.56
C ARG A 37 3.01 -11.19 17.40
N ASP A 38 3.04 -12.09 16.43
CA ASP A 38 4.23 -12.91 16.13
C ASP A 38 5.38 -12.06 15.56
N TYR A 39 5.06 -10.85 15.09
CA TYR A 39 6.00 -9.84 14.59
C TYR A 39 6.29 -8.74 15.62
N GLY A 40 5.82 -8.91 16.87
CA GLY A 40 6.13 -8.02 17.98
C GLY A 40 5.10 -6.92 18.26
N ALA A 41 3.96 -6.89 17.55
CA ALA A 41 2.91 -5.92 17.83
C ALA A 41 2.30 -6.15 19.23
N ARG A 42 2.15 -5.09 20.01
CA ARG A 42 1.64 -5.16 21.39
C ARG A 42 0.15 -4.88 21.46
N GLY A 43 -0.33 -3.86 20.76
CA GLY A 43 -1.75 -3.46 20.82
C GLY A 43 -2.17 -2.91 22.17
N ASP A 44 -1.22 -2.31 22.90
CA ASP A 44 -1.39 -1.78 24.28
C ASP A 44 -1.86 -0.31 24.32
N GLY A 45 -2.05 0.32 23.15
CA GLY A 45 -2.43 1.72 23.01
C GLY A 45 -1.32 2.73 23.32
N VAL A 46 -0.08 2.27 23.53
CA VAL A 46 1.06 3.10 23.94
C VAL A 46 2.29 2.87 23.05
N SER A 47 2.63 1.60 22.81
CA SER A 47 3.78 1.20 22.00
C SER A 47 3.50 1.45 20.52
N ASN A 48 4.47 2.03 19.80
CA ASN A 48 4.35 2.18 18.34
C ASN A 48 4.63 0.83 17.67
N ASP A 49 3.59 0.25 17.08
CA ASP A 49 3.56 -1.07 16.48
C ASP A 49 3.85 -1.05 14.97
N THR A 50 4.17 0.11 14.37
CA THR A 50 4.32 0.28 12.91
C THR A 50 5.24 -0.75 12.27
N LEU A 51 6.40 -1.03 12.86
CA LEU A 51 7.37 -1.97 12.30
C LEU A 51 6.87 -3.42 12.34
N ALA A 52 6.08 -3.79 13.36
CA ALA A 52 5.49 -5.12 13.45
C ALA A 52 4.41 -5.32 12.38
N PHE A 53 3.56 -4.32 12.14
CA PHE A 53 2.59 -4.34 11.03
C PHE A 53 3.27 -4.40 9.67
N HIS A 54 4.33 -3.60 9.47
CA HIS A 54 5.09 -3.62 8.23
C HIS A 54 5.66 -5.02 7.95
N ALA A 55 6.31 -5.63 8.94
CA ALA A 55 6.91 -6.96 8.80
C ALA A 55 5.84 -8.06 8.56
N ALA A 56 4.71 -8.02 9.27
CA ALA A 56 3.61 -8.95 9.04
C ALA A 56 3.01 -8.80 7.63
N SER A 57 2.87 -7.55 7.15
CA SER A 57 2.42 -7.25 5.78
C SER A 57 3.41 -7.76 4.73
N GLN A 58 4.72 -7.66 4.97
CA GLN A 58 5.75 -8.21 4.08
C GLN A 58 5.65 -9.74 3.99
N ALA A 59 5.46 -10.43 5.12
CA ALA A 59 5.28 -11.87 5.10
C ALA A 59 4.01 -12.29 4.32
N LEU A 60 2.92 -11.53 4.43
CA LEU A 60 1.69 -11.77 3.66
C LEU A 60 1.90 -11.51 2.16
N GLN A 61 2.64 -10.45 1.82
CA GLN A 61 3.03 -10.12 0.45
C GLN A 61 3.88 -11.23 -0.18
N GLU A 62 4.85 -11.75 0.55
CA GLU A 62 5.74 -12.84 0.11
C GLU A 62 4.98 -14.16 -0.10
N ALA A 63 3.94 -14.39 0.70
CA ALA A 63 3.04 -15.53 0.54
C ALA A 63 2.07 -15.40 -0.65
N GLY A 64 1.96 -14.21 -1.24
CA GLY A 64 1.05 -13.91 -2.35
C GLY A 64 -0.42 -13.76 -1.95
N GLY A 65 -0.74 -13.74 -0.66
CA GLY A 65 -2.10 -13.78 -0.12
C GLY A 65 -2.18 -14.48 1.24
N GLY A 66 -3.39 -14.67 1.76
CA GLY A 66 -3.63 -15.31 3.06
C GLY A 66 -4.40 -14.41 4.05
N THR A 67 -4.32 -14.74 5.33
CA THR A 67 -5.03 -14.00 6.39
C THR A 67 -4.05 -13.28 7.31
N LEU A 68 -4.18 -11.96 7.42
CA LEU A 68 -3.57 -11.16 8.49
C LEU A 68 -4.54 -11.08 9.66
N VAL A 69 -4.17 -11.61 10.81
CA VAL A 69 -4.93 -11.56 12.06
C VAL A 69 -4.39 -10.43 12.92
N ILE A 70 -5.27 -9.50 13.26
CA ILE A 70 -5.03 -8.41 14.21
C ILE A 70 -5.89 -8.72 15.43
N PRO A 71 -5.34 -9.23 16.54
CA PRO A 71 -6.13 -9.47 17.75
C PRO A 71 -6.70 -8.16 18.32
N THR A 72 -7.78 -8.23 19.10
CA THR A 72 -8.33 -7.05 19.79
C THR A 72 -7.24 -6.30 20.57
N GLY A 73 -7.24 -4.98 20.43
CA GLY A 73 -6.30 -4.05 21.05
C GLY A 73 -6.32 -2.70 20.36
N THR A 74 -5.57 -1.74 20.91
CA THR A 74 -5.30 -0.47 20.23
C THR A 74 -3.85 -0.46 19.80
N TYR A 75 -3.61 -0.40 18.51
CA TYR A 75 -2.28 -0.41 17.93
C TYR A 75 -1.92 1.00 17.47
N ILE A 76 -0.88 1.58 18.06
CA ILE A 76 -0.38 2.88 17.62
C ILE A 76 0.49 2.63 16.39
N VAL A 77 0.11 3.22 15.26
CA VAL A 77 0.78 3.05 13.96
C VAL A 77 1.04 4.39 13.30
N GLY A 78 2.00 4.45 12.40
CA GLY A 78 2.49 5.70 11.83
C GLY A 78 3.92 5.95 12.29
N LEU A 79 4.79 6.12 11.30
CA LEU A 79 6.19 6.46 11.48
C LEU A 79 6.58 7.39 10.34
N GLN A 80 7.11 8.55 10.70
CA GLN A 80 7.70 9.49 9.75
C GLN A 80 9.19 9.60 10.04
N THR A 81 10.02 9.49 9.01
CA THR A 81 11.43 9.85 9.10
C THR A 81 11.66 11.20 8.45
N HIS A 82 12.57 11.95 9.04
CA HIS A 82 13.05 13.22 8.54
C HIS A 82 14.58 13.13 8.40
N GLY A 83 15.09 13.55 7.24
CA GLY A 83 16.51 13.60 6.96
C GLY A 83 16.79 14.14 5.56
N LEU A 84 17.84 14.96 5.42
CA LEU A 84 18.34 15.47 4.14
C LEU A 84 19.02 14.39 3.29
N THR A 85 18.94 13.11 3.68
CA THR A 85 19.59 12.01 2.98
C THR A 85 18.68 11.43 1.90
N PRO A 86 19.21 11.15 0.70
CA PRO A 86 18.45 10.51 -0.37
C PRO A 86 18.36 9.00 -0.14
N ASP A 87 17.57 8.57 0.85
CA ASP A 87 17.26 7.15 1.06
C ASP A 87 15.89 6.78 0.46
N HIS A 88 15.98 6.22 -0.75
CA HIS A 88 15.01 5.43 -1.56
C HIS A 88 13.52 5.82 -1.53
N PRO A 89 12.87 6.14 -2.67
CA PRO A 89 11.51 6.68 -2.71
C PRO A 89 10.44 5.69 -2.25
N SER A 90 9.39 6.21 -1.60
CA SER A 90 8.09 5.55 -1.49
C SER A 90 7.52 5.30 -2.89
N PRO A 91 6.80 4.18 -3.15
CA PRO A 91 6.23 3.91 -4.47
C PRO A 91 5.32 5.07 -4.93
N GLY A 92 5.70 5.76 -6.02
CA GLY A 92 4.90 6.83 -6.62
C GLY A 92 5.55 8.23 -6.68
N TYR A 93 6.74 8.44 -6.09
CA TYR A 93 7.43 9.75 -6.10
C TYR A 93 8.67 9.78 -7.02
N ARG A 94 8.90 10.89 -7.72
CA ARG A 94 10.09 11.10 -8.57
C ARG A 94 11.33 11.33 -7.69
N ASN A 95 12.49 10.85 -8.13
CA ASN A 95 13.74 10.75 -7.35
C ASN A 95 14.39 12.09 -6.89
N THR A 96 13.77 13.25 -7.12
CA THR A 96 14.25 14.58 -6.68
C THR A 96 13.32 15.25 -5.66
N ASP A 97 12.25 14.56 -5.30
CA ASP A 97 11.11 15.07 -4.56
C ASP A 97 11.04 14.38 -3.20
N VAL A 98 12.05 14.58 -2.35
CA VAL A 98 12.05 13.99 -1.01
C VAL A 98 11.12 14.83 -0.12
N PRO A 99 9.95 14.31 0.32
CA PRO A 99 9.16 15.04 1.30
C PRO A 99 9.93 15.13 2.61
N TYR A 100 9.89 16.30 3.24
CA TYR A 100 10.54 16.57 4.53
C TYR A 100 10.20 15.49 5.58
N TRP A 101 8.94 15.06 5.61
CA TRP A 101 8.49 13.91 6.40
C TRP A 101 8.10 12.75 5.49
N LYS A 102 8.93 11.70 5.48
CA LYS A 102 8.66 10.46 4.75
C LYS A 102 7.94 9.47 5.65
N GLN A 103 6.70 9.16 5.29
CA GLN A 103 5.93 8.10 5.93
C GLN A 103 6.49 6.71 5.61
N HIS A 104 6.43 5.81 6.59
CA HIS A 104 6.66 4.38 6.41
C HIS A 104 5.34 3.65 6.14
N PRO A 105 5.34 2.61 5.27
CA PRO A 105 4.17 1.78 5.05
C PRO A 105 3.75 1.05 6.34
N ILE A 106 2.44 0.96 6.59
CA ILE A 106 1.87 0.23 7.74
C ILE A 106 1.41 -1.16 7.28
N ILE A 107 0.33 -1.24 6.49
CA ILE A 107 -0.05 -2.45 5.75
C ILE A 107 -0.05 -2.10 4.27
N ALA A 108 0.87 -2.71 3.51
CA ALA A 108 1.05 -2.44 2.09
C ALA A 108 1.16 -3.75 1.30
N LEU A 109 0.25 -3.95 0.35
CA LEU A 109 0.16 -5.15 -0.48
C LEU A 109 0.01 -4.78 -1.95
N ARG A 110 0.66 -5.55 -2.83
CA ARG A 110 0.73 -5.35 -4.28
C ARG A 110 0.68 -6.70 -4.98
N ASN A 111 -0.13 -6.83 -6.02
CA ASN A 111 -0.17 -8.04 -6.85
C ASN A 111 -0.42 -9.34 -6.02
N VAL A 112 -1.29 -9.28 -5.03
CA VAL A 112 -1.69 -10.45 -4.21
C VAL A 112 -3.11 -10.90 -4.54
N ASP A 113 -3.43 -12.14 -4.22
CA ASP A 113 -4.77 -12.72 -4.44
C ASP A 113 -5.25 -13.42 -3.16
N GLY A 114 -6.51 -13.21 -2.79
CA GLY A 114 -7.11 -13.90 -1.63
C GLY A 114 -6.56 -13.40 -0.29
N VAL A 115 -6.70 -12.11 -0.02
CA VAL A 115 -6.29 -11.49 1.25
C VAL A 115 -7.48 -11.30 2.17
N VAL A 116 -7.34 -11.73 3.43
CA VAL A 116 -8.25 -11.39 4.52
C VAL A 116 -7.47 -10.61 5.58
N ILE A 117 -7.87 -9.37 5.86
CA ILE A 117 -7.42 -8.63 7.05
C ILE A 117 -8.53 -8.75 8.09
N GLU A 118 -8.28 -9.58 9.10
CA GLU A 118 -9.18 -9.88 10.20
C GLU A 118 -8.85 -9.01 11.41
N GLY A 119 -9.65 -7.97 11.63
CA GLY A 119 -9.39 -6.97 12.67
C GLY A 119 -9.77 -7.39 14.09
N ASN A 120 -10.65 -8.38 14.28
CA ASN A 120 -11.13 -8.84 15.60
C ASN A 120 -11.51 -7.71 16.59
N GLY A 121 -12.07 -6.60 16.10
CA GLY A 121 -12.42 -5.43 16.90
C GLY A 121 -11.23 -4.57 17.34
N ALA A 122 -10.08 -4.67 16.69
CA ALA A 122 -8.92 -3.84 16.96
C ALA A 122 -9.08 -2.42 16.40
N THR A 123 -8.35 -1.48 16.98
CA THR A 123 -8.21 -0.11 16.47
C THR A 123 -6.78 0.10 15.99
N LEU A 124 -6.60 0.52 14.73
CA LEU A 124 -5.34 1.12 14.26
C LEU A 124 -5.43 2.62 14.43
N ARG A 125 -4.65 3.18 15.36
CA ARG A 125 -4.63 4.62 15.66
C ARG A 125 -3.34 5.23 15.14
N VAL A 126 -3.44 6.31 14.36
CA VAL A 126 -2.28 7.09 13.92
C VAL A 126 -1.52 7.63 15.14
N ALA A 127 -0.19 7.57 15.13
CA ALA A 127 0.65 8.01 16.23
C ALA A 127 0.49 9.52 16.52
N ASP A 128 0.53 9.87 17.80
CA ASP A 128 0.57 11.25 18.27
C ASP A 128 1.76 12.00 17.62
N GLY A 129 1.56 13.27 17.27
CA GLY A 129 2.61 14.14 16.72
C GLY A 129 3.04 13.82 15.28
N MET A 130 2.34 12.94 14.57
CA MET A 130 2.54 12.79 13.12
C MET A 130 2.24 14.11 12.40
N HIS A 131 3.15 14.54 11.52
CA HIS A 131 3.07 15.81 10.82
C HIS A 131 2.12 15.72 9.62
N TYR A 132 1.20 16.68 9.51
CA TYR A 132 0.28 16.82 8.38
C TYR A 132 0.17 18.26 7.89
N GLY A 133 0.63 18.54 6.67
CA GLY A 133 0.56 19.87 6.06
C GLY A 133 1.88 20.35 5.48
N GLY A 134 2.04 21.67 5.38
CA GLY A 134 3.25 22.33 4.86
C GLY A 134 4.27 22.65 5.94
N TYR A 135 5.54 22.29 5.74
CA TYR A 135 6.66 22.57 6.65
C TYR A 135 7.87 23.14 5.90
N ASP A 136 8.63 24.00 6.58
CA ASP A 136 9.90 24.49 6.10
C ASP A 136 10.96 23.39 6.28
N PRO A 137 11.65 22.96 5.22
CA PRO A 137 12.53 21.80 5.29
C PRO A 137 13.88 22.08 5.97
N VAL A 138 14.18 23.34 6.28
CA VAL A 138 15.40 23.75 6.98
C VAL A 138 15.12 23.91 8.46
N THR A 139 14.03 24.59 8.82
CA THR A 139 13.72 24.87 10.23
C THR A 139 12.84 23.80 10.88
N GLY A 140 12.09 23.04 10.10
CA GLY A 140 11.07 22.10 10.58
C GLY A 140 9.78 22.75 11.06
N GLU A 141 9.65 24.08 10.92
CA GLU A 141 8.49 24.83 11.37
C GLU A 141 7.35 24.80 10.33
N PRO A 142 6.08 24.89 10.76
CA PRO A 142 4.95 25.09 9.86
C PRO A 142 5.14 26.34 8.98
N ILE A 143 4.95 26.21 7.67
CA ILE A 143 4.86 27.39 6.78
C ILE A 143 3.47 28.04 6.89
N ALA A 144 3.33 29.30 6.48
CA ALA A 144 1.98 29.89 6.36
C ALA A 144 1.22 29.29 5.15
N ALA A 145 1.87 29.32 3.98
CA ALA A 145 1.42 28.71 2.74
C ALA A 145 2.61 28.42 1.84
N THR A 146 2.45 27.50 0.87
CA THR A 146 3.46 27.30 -0.16
C THR A 146 3.62 28.54 -1.05
N PRO A 147 4.85 28.90 -1.46
CA PRO A 147 5.10 30.10 -2.27
C PRO A 147 4.38 30.09 -3.63
N GLU A 148 4.21 28.90 -4.21
CA GLU A 148 3.55 28.67 -5.50
C GLU A 148 2.41 27.66 -5.31
N PRO A 149 1.23 28.08 -4.81
CA PRO A 149 0.19 27.17 -4.33
C PRO A 149 -0.44 26.30 -5.43
N ASN A 150 -0.19 26.60 -6.70
CA ASN A 150 -0.61 25.80 -7.85
C ASN A 150 0.48 24.84 -8.38
N VAL A 151 1.66 24.84 -7.76
CA VAL A 151 2.76 23.95 -8.10
C VAL A 151 2.88 22.91 -7.00
N PHE A 152 2.75 21.63 -7.37
CA PHE A 152 3.03 20.52 -6.47
C PHE A 152 4.48 20.61 -5.99
N ASN A 153 4.70 20.93 -4.72
CA ASN A 153 6.02 20.94 -4.11
C ASN A 153 6.09 19.89 -2.98
N PRO A 154 6.53 18.66 -3.28
CA PRO A 154 6.57 17.57 -2.32
C PRO A 154 7.59 17.81 -1.21
N THR A 155 8.61 18.65 -1.43
CA THR A 155 9.66 18.91 -0.42
C THR A 155 9.14 19.62 0.83
N LEU A 156 8.00 20.32 0.72
CA LEU A 156 7.33 21.00 1.81
C LEU A 156 6.22 20.14 2.44
N ALA A 157 5.93 18.96 1.89
CA ALA A 157 4.79 18.14 2.28
C ALA A 157 5.12 17.23 3.47
N ALA A 158 4.19 17.17 4.41
CA ALA A 158 4.10 16.12 5.42
C ALA A 158 2.75 15.42 5.29
N ALA A 159 2.76 14.15 4.93
CA ALA A 159 1.55 13.34 4.78
C ALA A 159 1.52 12.21 5.82
N ILE A 160 0.32 11.83 6.22
CA ILE A 160 0.08 10.61 7.02
C ILE A 160 0.09 9.38 6.10
N GLY A 161 -0.43 9.57 4.88
CA GLY A 161 -0.76 8.55 3.89
C GLY A 161 -1.75 7.53 4.36
N SER A 162 -1.51 6.26 4.07
CA SER A 162 -2.55 5.22 4.12
C SER A 162 -2.24 4.17 5.19
N LEU A 163 -3.20 3.90 6.09
CA LEU A 163 -3.05 2.81 7.07
C LEU A 163 -3.04 1.44 6.37
N ILE A 164 -3.93 1.28 5.39
CA ILE A 164 -4.00 0.09 4.53
C ILE A 164 -3.92 0.53 3.07
N ASP A 165 -2.93 0.01 2.37
CA ASP A 165 -2.67 0.34 0.97
C ASP A 165 -2.55 -0.95 0.14
N ILE A 166 -3.54 -1.23 -0.72
CA ILE A 166 -3.57 -2.46 -1.52
C ILE A 166 -3.79 -2.13 -2.99
N HIS A 167 -2.82 -2.50 -3.84
CA HIS A 167 -2.92 -2.25 -5.29
C HIS A 167 -2.81 -3.52 -6.13
N GLN A 168 -3.41 -3.48 -7.32
CA GLN A 168 -3.28 -4.52 -8.37
C GLN A 168 -3.57 -5.94 -7.88
N SER A 169 -4.48 -6.07 -6.92
CA SER A 169 -4.76 -7.31 -6.19
C SER A 169 -6.21 -7.73 -6.38
N SER A 170 -6.55 -8.97 -6.03
CA SER A 170 -7.92 -9.51 -6.14
C SER A 170 -8.34 -10.26 -4.88
N HIS A 171 -9.67 -10.42 -4.72
CA HIS A 171 -10.27 -11.13 -3.58
C HIS A 171 -9.81 -10.62 -2.21
N ILE A 172 -10.06 -9.34 -1.94
CA ILE A 172 -9.67 -8.66 -0.70
C ILE A 172 -10.88 -8.56 0.23
N ILE A 173 -10.70 -9.00 1.48
CA ILE A 173 -11.64 -8.81 2.58
C ILE A 173 -10.91 -8.06 3.68
N ILE A 174 -11.50 -6.96 4.16
CA ILE A 174 -11.05 -6.21 5.34
C ILE A 174 -12.27 -6.09 6.24
N ARG A 175 -12.18 -6.57 7.48
CA ARG A 175 -13.33 -6.56 8.40
C ARG A 175 -12.90 -6.39 9.86
N ASP A 176 -13.88 -6.02 10.68
CA ASP A 176 -13.78 -5.93 12.14
C ASP A 176 -12.60 -5.08 12.63
N LEU A 177 -12.30 -3.97 11.94
CA LEU A 177 -11.21 -3.06 12.26
C LEU A 177 -11.71 -1.62 12.33
N GLU A 178 -11.31 -0.89 13.36
CA GLU A 178 -11.47 0.56 13.46
C GLU A 178 -10.19 1.25 12.97
N LEU A 179 -10.35 2.28 12.13
CA LEU A 179 -9.26 3.10 11.63
C LEU A 179 -9.41 4.51 12.21
N ASP A 180 -8.53 4.84 13.15
CA ASP A 180 -8.53 6.09 13.88
C ASP A 180 -7.38 6.99 13.38
N GLY A 181 -7.74 8.06 12.69
CA GLY A 181 -6.77 9.03 12.16
C GLY A 181 -6.09 9.90 13.21
N ASN A 182 -6.53 9.85 14.47
CA ASN A 182 -5.98 10.60 15.61
C ASN A 182 -5.81 12.11 15.34
N VAL A 183 -6.74 12.71 14.59
CA VAL A 183 -6.59 14.04 13.99
C VAL A 183 -6.29 15.14 15.02
N GLU A 184 -6.89 15.06 16.21
CA GLU A 184 -6.71 16.06 17.28
C GLU A 184 -5.30 16.09 17.86
N LYS A 185 -4.51 15.04 17.64
CA LYS A 185 -3.15 14.89 18.16
C LYS A 185 -2.07 14.90 17.09
N LEU A 186 -2.45 15.18 15.84
CA LEU A 186 -1.48 15.40 14.77
C LEU A 186 -0.78 16.74 14.95
N ASP A 187 0.45 16.84 14.47
CA ASP A 187 1.10 18.13 14.30
C ASP A 187 0.67 18.74 12.96
N ILE A 188 -0.15 19.78 13.03
CA ILE A 188 -0.80 20.38 11.85
C ILE A 188 0.05 21.52 11.30
N GLY A 189 0.64 21.28 10.14
CA GLY A 189 1.48 22.23 9.43
C GLY A 189 0.70 23.30 8.68
N GLY A 190 1.39 24.02 7.81
CA GLY A 190 0.88 25.07 6.94
C GLY A 190 -0.07 24.63 5.83
N ILE A 191 -0.56 25.60 5.06
CA ILE A 191 -1.24 25.34 3.78
C ILE A 191 -0.23 24.83 2.77
N TRP A 192 -0.50 23.66 2.18
CA TRP A 192 0.40 23.02 1.23
C TRP A 192 0.04 23.32 -0.24
N SER A 193 -1.23 23.59 -0.56
CA SER A 193 -1.68 23.94 -1.92
C SER A 193 -2.75 25.05 -1.92
N SER A 194 -3.15 25.50 -3.11
CA SER A 194 -4.24 26.46 -3.33
C SER A 194 -5.60 26.02 -2.76
N HIS A 195 -5.72 24.74 -2.40
CA HIS A 195 -6.92 24.15 -1.85
C HIS A 195 -6.73 23.70 -0.39
N GLY A 196 -5.70 24.19 0.29
CA GLY A 196 -5.43 23.89 1.70
C GLY A 196 -4.39 22.78 1.89
N ARG A 197 -4.68 21.83 2.78
CA ARG A 197 -3.79 20.70 3.11
C ARG A 197 -4.25 19.45 2.36
N GLN A 198 -4.17 19.47 1.03
CA GLN A 198 -4.59 18.32 0.21
C GLN A 198 -3.49 17.25 0.14
N LEU A 199 -3.13 16.70 1.30
CA LEU A 199 -2.15 15.63 1.44
C LEU A 199 -2.83 14.33 1.84
N SER A 200 -2.21 13.19 1.53
CA SER A 200 -2.79 11.89 1.87
C SER A 200 -2.84 11.67 3.38
N ALA A 201 -4.00 11.23 3.85
CA ALA A 201 -4.30 10.83 5.23
C ALA A 201 -5.54 9.91 5.18
N SER A 202 -5.39 8.78 4.52
CA SER A 202 -6.46 7.84 4.20
C SER A 202 -6.42 6.64 5.14
N GLY A 203 -7.60 6.15 5.56
CA GLY A 203 -7.66 4.87 6.25
C GLY A 203 -7.31 3.71 5.32
N ILE A 204 -8.01 3.63 4.19
CA ILE A 204 -7.85 2.57 3.20
C ILE A 204 -7.67 3.19 1.81
N GLN A 205 -6.65 2.73 1.10
CA GLN A 205 -6.41 3.05 -0.30
C GLN A 205 -6.39 1.76 -1.12
N LEU A 206 -7.31 1.66 -2.09
CA LEU A 206 -7.44 0.54 -3.01
C LEU A 206 -7.27 1.04 -4.44
N TYR A 207 -6.33 0.47 -5.20
CA TYR A 207 -6.02 0.95 -6.54
C TYR A 207 -5.82 -0.18 -7.54
N ASN A 208 -6.55 -0.15 -8.67
CA ASN A 208 -6.49 -1.16 -9.72
C ASN A 208 -6.71 -2.61 -9.24
N ASN A 209 -7.47 -2.80 -8.16
CA ASN A 209 -7.86 -4.12 -7.68
C ASN A 209 -9.02 -4.67 -8.51
N ARG A 210 -9.18 -6.00 -8.57
CA ARG A 210 -10.17 -6.69 -9.41
C ARG A 210 -11.00 -7.71 -8.63
#